data_AF-A0A4Q4CIB8-F1
#
_entry.id   AF-A0A4Q4CIB8-F1
#
_cell.length_a   1.000
_cell.length_b   1.000
_cell.length_c   1.000
_cell.angle_alpha   90.00
_cell.angle_beta   90.00
_cell.angle_gamma   90.00
#
_symmetry.space_group_name_H-M   'P 1'
#
loop_
_entity.id
_entity.type
_entity.pdbx_description
1 polymer ?
#
loop_
_entity_poly.entity_id
_entity_poly.type
_entity_poly.pdbx_seq_one_letter_code
_entity_poly.pdbx_strand_id
1 'polypeptide(L)'
;DAALVLLLADQDDWWRGPTAEPDALRRLVRDAATLSLREAMRLLAWGPVADYFAHRWSDPTFLAGLALVEAHWTAPRQAFELACGIGHHLRELSRRGVAVTGVDVVFAKLWVCRHWVAPEAQLLCLDAAQSWPIAERFDLVACHDAFYFLEPKPQILADLRALLDPGRGLLAIGHVHNSEWDNLSAGAAIPAAEMAALFPQGLLYDDAELTRALAENRMPRPAPASSLQQAEAFAVVEGPGLHPAQPVRGLLALPPAGASLRRNPLYGPDGRIAWPSERYGHEYGPRATYPSSSGAPDCATLDATTIEAARRRELVDLPEGW
;
A
#
# COMPACT_ATOMS: atom_id res chain seq x y z
N ASP A 1 -27.23 -12.54 -0.52
CA ASP A 1 -27.27 -11.19 0.09
C ASP A 1 -27.09 -11.20 1.60
N ALA A 2 -27.92 -11.90 2.39
CA ALA A 2 -27.80 -11.85 3.86
C ALA A 2 -26.42 -12.29 4.40
N ALA A 3 -25.84 -13.38 3.89
CA ALA A 3 -24.50 -13.83 4.28
C ALA A 3 -23.40 -12.81 3.89
N LEU A 4 -23.51 -12.21 2.70
CA LEU A 4 -22.59 -11.18 2.25
C LEU A 4 -22.66 -9.93 3.14
N VAL A 5 -23.86 -9.50 3.54
CA VAL A 5 -24.04 -8.39 4.48
C VAL A 5 -23.35 -8.67 5.83
N LEU A 6 -23.43 -9.90 6.35
CA LEU A 6 -22.72 -10.27 7.57
C LEU A 6 -21.19 -10.20 7.41
N LEU A 7 -20.67 -10.72 6.30
CA LEU A 7 -19.23 -10.67 6.00
C LEU A 7 -18.72 -9.24 5.78
N LEU A 8 -19.53 -8.36 5.19
CA LEU A 8 -19.19 -6.95 5.00
C LEU A 8 -19.23 -6.13 6.31
N ALA A 9 -19.92 -6.62 7.33
CA ALA A 9 -19.95 -5.99 8.65
C ALA A 9 -18.72 -6.32 9.50
N ASP A 10 -17.96 -7.35 9.12
CA ASP A 10 -16.77 -7.81 9.83
C ASP A 10 -15.64 -6.77 9.77
N GLN A 11 -14.89 -6.64 10.87
CA GLN A 11 -13.81 -5.67 11.05
C GLN A 11 -12.66 -6.32 11.79
N ASP A 12 -11.44 -5.80 11.60
CA ASP A 12 -10.28 -6.26 12.36
C ASP A 12 -10.30 -5.78 13.82
N ASP A 13 -9.47 -6.43 14.66
CA ASP A 13 -9.36 -6.14 16.09
C ASP A 13 -8.79 -4.75 16.42
N TRP A 14 -8.27 -4.03 15.41
CA TRP A 14 -7.74 -2.67 15.55
C TRP A 14 -8.82 -1.61 15.34
N TRP A 15 -9.94 -1.95 14.71
CA TRP A 15 -11.08 -1.05 14.58
C TRP A 15 -11.76 -0.79 15.92
N ARG A 16 -12.04 0.50 16.19
CA ARG A 16 -12.72 0.98 17.41
C ARG A 16 -13.87 1.95 17.11
N GLY A 17 -14.16 2.18 15.83
CA GLY A 17 -15.23 3.07 15.40
C GLY A 17 -16.58 2.37 15.28
N PRO A 18 -17.61 3.07 14.77
CA PRO A 18 -18.93 2.48 14.56
C PRO A 18 -18.88 1.35 13.54
N THR A 19 -19.76 0.37 13.69
CA THR A 19 -20.01 -0.66 12.66
C THR A 19 -21.04 -0.16 11.66
N ALA A 20 -20.99 -0.69 10.44
CA ALA A 20 -21.95 -0.32 9.40
C ALA A 20 -23.35 -0.86 9.71
N GLU A 21 -24.36 -0.01 9.52
CA GLU A 21 -25.76 -0.41 9.68
C GLU A 21 -26.17 -1.45 8.61
N PRO A 22 -26.93 -2.50 8.97
CA PRO A 22 -27.32 -3.54 8.01
C PRO A 22 -28.01 -3.02 6.75
N ASP A 23 -28.81 -1.96 6.85
CA ASP A 23 -29.47 -1.34 5.68
C ASP A 23 -28.47 -0.61 4.76
N ALA A 24 -27.42 -0.01 5.32
CA ALA A 24 -26.35 0.61 4.54
C ALA A 24 -25.57 -0.47 3.76
N LEU A 25 -25.33 -1.62 4.37
CA LEU A 25 -24.67 -2.76 3.72
C LEU A 25 -25.55 -3.41 2.65
N ARG A 26 -26.87 -3.53 2.88
CA ARG A 26 -27.81 -3.98 1.84
C ARG A 26 -27.83 -3.03 0.64
N ARG A 27 -27.79 -1.72 0.89
CA ARG A 27 -27.66 -0.70 -0.16
C ARG A 27 -26.34 -0.87 -0.91
N LEU A 28 -25.24 -1.06 -0.20
CA LEU A 28 -23.92 -1.28 -0.80
C LEU A 28 -23.93 -2.46 -1.77
N VAL A 29 -24.44 -3.61 -1.34
CA VAL A 29 -24.53 -4.81 -2.19
C VAL A 29 -25.39 -4.58 -3.42
N ARG A 30 -26.56 -3.96 -3.24
CA ARG A 30 -27.51 -3.72 -4.33
C ARG A 30 -26.98 -2.74 -5.37
N ASP A 31 -26.33 -1.66 -4.91
CA ASP A 31 -25.98 -0.51 -5.75
C ASP A 31 -24.47 -0.49 -6.14
N ALA A 32 -23.72 -1.56 -5.81
CA ALA A 32 -22.26 -1.64 -5.95
C ALA A 32 -21.73 -1.20 -7.32
N ALA A 33 -22.43 -1.58 -8.41
CA ALA A 33 -22.03 -1.24 -9.78
C ALA A 33 -22.15 0.25 -10.14
N THR A 34 -22.81 1.04 -9.30
CA THR A 34 -23.07 2.48 -9.55
C THR A 34 -22.47 3.41 -8.51
N LEU A 35 -22.08 2.86 -7.35
CA LEU A 35 -21.47 3.63 -6.27
C LEU A 35 -20.00 3.94 -6.59
N SER A 36 -19.54 5.12 -6.19
CA SER A 36 -18.10 5.39 -6.14
C SER A 36 -17.44 4.61 -5.00
N LEU A 37 -16.12 4.42 -5.07
CA LEU A 37 -15.29 3.81 -4.05
C LEU A 37 -15.47 4.55 -2.72
N ARG A 38 -15.46 5.90 -2.75
CA ARG A 38 -15.71 6.71 -1.54
C ARG A 38 -17.10 6.51 -0.97
N GLU A 39 -18.12 6.39 -1.81
CA GLU A 39 -19.48 6.10 -1.35
C GLU A 39 -19.60 4.71 -0.74
N ALA A 40 -18.92 3.71 -1.33
CA ALA A 40 -18.86 2.36 -0.80
C ALA A 40 -18.20 2.32 0.58
N MET A 41 -17.03 2.94 0.74
CA MET A 41 -16.32 3.01 2.03
C MET A 41 -17.12 3.78 3.09
N ARG A 42 -17.89 4.81 2.68
CA ARG A 42 -18.80 5.51 3.58
C ARG A 42 -19.94 4.60 4.08
N LEU A 43 -20.51 3.76 3.22
CA LEU A 43 -21.53 2.79 3.61
C LEU A 43 -20.97 1.67 4.50
N LEU A 44 -19.69 1.36 4.39
CA LEU A 44 -18.95 0.44 5.27
C LEU A 44 -18.57 1.07 6.62
N ALA A 45 -18.86 2.36 6.84
CA ALA A 45 -18.57 3.09 8.07
C ALA A 45 -17.08 3.08 8.49
N TRP A 46 -16.15 2.95 7.54
CA TRP A 46 -14.71 2.82 7.80
C TRP A 46 -14.03 4.07 8.38
N GLY A 47 -14.72 5.21 8.49
CA GLY A 47 -14.19 6.43 9.12
C GLY A 47 -12.78 6.80 8.65
N PRO A 48 -11.79 6.97 9.54
CA PRO A 48 -10.41 7.30 9.16
C PRO A 48 -9.74 6.28 8.21
N VAL A 49 -10.15 5.01 8.24
CA VAL A 49 -9.64 3.99 7.31
C VAL A 49 -10.11 4.27 5.88
N ALA A 50 -11.30 4.86 5.71
CA ALA A 50 -11.78 5.31 4.40
C ALA A 50 -10.93 6.47 3.87
N ASP A 51 -10.54 7.42 4.73
CA ASP A 51 -9.68 8.55 4.35
C ASP A 51 -8.31 8.06 3.90
N TYR A 52 -7.70 7.17 4.70
CA TYR A 52 -6.47 6.47 4.34
C TYR A 52 -6.56 5.84 2.96
N PHE A 53 -7.51 4.93 2.73
CA PHE A 53 -7.61 4.25 1.43
C PHE A 53 -7.97 5.18 0.26
N ALA A 54 -8.76 6.23 0.49
CA ALA A 54 -9.14 7.18 -0.55
C ALA A 54 -7.94 8.01 -1.05
N HIS A 55 -7.00 8.36 -0.16
CA HIS A 55 -5.92 9.30 -0.44
C HIS A 55 -4.52 8.64 -0.54
N ARG A 56 -4.41 7.35 -0.19
CA ARG A 56 -3.20 6.51 -0.26
C ARG A 56 -2.43 6.57 -1.56
N TRP A 57 -3.08 6.83 -2.69
CA TRP A 57 -2.43 7.02 -4.01
C TRP A 57 -1.34 8.11 -4.01
N SER A 58 -1.41 9.03 -3.04
CA SER A 58 -0.45 10.11 -2.84
C SER A 58 0.38 10.01 -1.56
N ASP A 59 0.12 9.00 -0.72
CA ASP A 59 0.76 8.91 0.59
C ASP A 59 2.23 8.52 0.49
N PRO A 60 3.10 9.14 1.32
CA PRO A 60 4.51 8.77 1.39
C PRO A 60 4.74 7.27 1.62
N THR A 61 3.90 6.63 2.43
CA THR A 61 4.03 5.20 2.77
C THR A 61 3.75 4.29 1.56
N PHE A 62 2.76 4.63 0.73
CA PHE A 62 2.51 3.97 -0.55
C PHE A 62 3.66 4.20 -1.54
N LEU A 63 4.16 5.43 -1.63
CA LEU A 63 5.32 5.76 -2.48
C LEU A 63 6.57 4.98 -2.08
N ALA A 64 6.84 4.85 -0.77
CA ALA A 64 7.95 4.08 -0.26
C ALA A 64 7.86 2.61 -0.69
N GLY A 65 6.68 1.99 -0.57
CA GLY A 65 6.46 0.62 -1.03
C GLY A 65 6.65 0.45 -2.55
N LEU A 66 6.14 1.37 -3.37
CA LEU A 66 6.38 1.35 -4.82
C LEU A 66 7.87 1.49 -5.16
N ALA A 67 8.57 2.39 -4.46
CA ALA A 67 10.01 2.61 -4.65
C ALA A 67 10.82 1.38 -4.27
N LEU A 68 10.47 0.70 -3.17
CA LEU A 68 11.12 -0.51 -2.69
C LEU A 68 11.03 -1.63 -3.73
N VAL A 69 9.82 -1.91 -4.21
CA VAL A 69 9.60 -2.98 -5.19
C VAL A 69 10.23 -2.62 -6.55
N GLU A 70 10.13 -1.36 -6.98
CA GLU A 70 10.72 -0.93 -8.26
C GLU A 70 12.25 -0.97 -8.25
N ALA A 71 12.88 -0.54 -7.16
CA ALA A 71 14.34 -0.53 -7.03
C ALA A 71 14.94 -1.94 -7.13
N HIS A 72 14.16 -2.98 -6.82
CA HIS A 72 14.57 -4.38 -6.91
C HIS A 72 13.72 -5.16 -7.92
N TRP A 73 13.19 -4.49 -8.93
CA TRP A 73 12.29 -5.10 -9.89
C TRP A 73 12.95 -6.23 -10.67
N THR A 74 12.47 -7.46 -10.49
CA THR A 74 12.95 -8.67 -11.17
C THR A 74 12.07 -9.09 -12.36
N ALA A 75 11.12 -8.24 -12.77
CA ALA A 75 10.03 -8.62 -13.67
C ALA A 75 9.29 -9.90 -13.17
N PRO A 76 8.67 -9.83 -11.98
CA PRO A 76 7.87 -10.95 -11.47
C PRO A 76 6.71 -11.25 -12.42
N ARG A 77 6.39 -12.53 -12.59
CA ARG A 77 5.19 -12.97 -13.31
C ARG A 77 4.02 -13.15 -12.35
N GLN A 78 4.32 -13.55 -11.11
CA GLN A 78 3.35 -13.76 -10.05
C GLN A 78 3.78 -13.02 -8.79
N ALA A 79 2.83 -12.35 -8.15
CA ALA A 79 3.03 -11.66 -6.89
C ALA A 79 2.00 -12.05 -5.84
N PHE A 80 2.44 -12.14 -4.60
CA PHE A 80 1.60 -12.33 -3.42
C PHE A 80 1.73 -11.11 -2.50
N GLU A 81 0.63 -10.59 -1.97
CA GLU A 81 0.64 -9.53 -0.96
C GLU A 81 -0.19 -9.93 0.26
N LEU A 82 0.48 -10.00 1.42
CA LEU A 82 -0.16 -10.17 2.72
C LEU A 82 -0.69 -8.84 3.25
N ALA A 83 -1.89 -8.87 3.84
CA ALA A 83 -2.61 -7.69 4.31
C ALA A 83 -2.74 -6.61 3.23
N CYS A 84 -3.23 -7.01 2.05
CA CYS A 84 -3.29 -6.18 0.86
C CYS A 84 -4.31 -5.02 0.94
N GLY A 85 -5.13 -4.97 1.99
CA GLY A 85 -6.20 -3.98 2.13
C GLY A 85 -7.12 -3.98 0.91
N ILE A 86 -7.37 -2.80 0.35
CA ILE A 86 -8.17 -2.67 -0.88
C ILE A 86 -7.35 -2.84 -2.17
N GLY A 87 -6.08 -3.25 -2.10
CA GLY A 87 -5.29 -3.67 -3.27
C GLY A 87 -4.57 -2.56 -4.03
N HIS A 88 -4.12 -1.49 -3.37
CA HIS A 88 -3.36 -0.40 -4.03
C HIS A 88 -2.11 -0.89 -4.77
N HIS A 89 -1.28 -1.73 -4.13
CA HIS A 89 -0.09 -2.30 -4.79
C HIS A 89 -0.48 -3.38 -5.81
N LEU A 90 -1.50 -4.21 -5.52
CA LEU A 90 -2.05 -5.19 -6.46
C LEU A 90 -2.46 -4.55 -7.79
N ARG A 91 -3.11 -3.37 -7.75
CA ARG A 91 -3.50 -2.61 -8.94
C ARG A 91 -2.28 -2.25 -9.78
N GLU A 92 -1.24 -1.68 -9.17
CA GLU A 92 -0.06 -1.28 -9.93
C GLU A 92 0.67 -2.48 -10.52
N LEU A 93 0.83 -3.56 -9.75
CA LEU A 93 1.45 -4.81 -10.25
C LEU A 93 0.64 -5.43 -11.41
N SER A 94 -0.69 -5.51 -11.28
CA SER A 94 -1.57 -6.08 -12.33
C SER A 94 -1.45 -5.32 -13.64
N ARG A 95 -1.31 -4.00 -13.59
CA ARG A 95 -1.13 -3.14 -14.77
C ARG A 95 0.23 -3.30 -15.44
N ARG A 96 1.13 -4.10 -14.87
CA ARG A 96 2.41 -4.51 -15.48
C ARG A 96 2.36 -5.97 -15.96
N GLY A 97 1.16 -6.56 -15.99
CA GLY A 97 0.94 -7.94 -16.43
C GLY A 97 1.35 -8.98 -15.39
N VAL A 98 1.53 -8.57 -14.12
CA VAL A 98 1.79 -9.51 -13.02
C VAL A 98 0.47 -10.15 -12.61
N ALA A 99 0.42 -11.47 -12.50
CA ALA A 99 -0.70 -12.16 -11.89
C ALA A 99 -0.60 -11.99 -10.37
N VAL A 100 -1.59 -11.36 -9.75
CA VAL A 100 -1.52 -10.98 -8.34
C VAL A 100 -2.47 -11.77 -7.47
N THR A 101 -1.98 -12.17 -6.29
CA THR A 101 -2.75 -12.75 -5.21
C THR A 101 -2.68 -11.83 -3.99
N GLY A 102 -3.83 -11.33 -3.54
CA GLY A 102 -3.96 -10.52 -2.35
C GLY A 102 -4.61 -11.28 -1.21
N VAL A 103 -4.12 -11.06 -0.01
CA VAL A 103 -4.68 -11.63 1.21
C VAL A 103 -4.96 -10.54 2.22
N ASP A 104 -6.10 -10.60 2.89
CA ASP A 104 -6.41 -9.74 4.04
C ASP A 104 -7.31 -10.50 5.02
N VAL A 105 -7.26 -10.16 6.30
CA VAL A 105 -8.16 -10.74 7.30
C VAL A 105 -9.57 -10.15 7.21
N VAL A 106 -9.70 -8.92 6.72
CA VAL A 106 -10.98 -8.20 6.62
C VAL A 106 -11.61 -8.44 5.26
N PHE A 107 -12.65 -9.28 5.22
CA PHE A 107 -13.38 -9.61 4.00
C PHE A 107 -13.85 -8.37 3.23
N ALA A 108 -14.34 -7.34 3.93
CA ALA A 108 -14.83 -6.12 3.29
C ALA A 108 -13.75 -5.38 2.48
N LYS A 109 -12.47 -5.42 2.91
CA LYS A 109 -11.36 -4.82 2.17
C LYS A 109 -11.12 -5.54 0.84
N LEU A 110 -11.16 -6.87 0.86
CA LEU A 110 -11.05 -7.71 -0.35
C LEU A 110 -12.26 -7.53 -1.28
N TRP A 111 -13.46 -7.39 -0.71
CA TRP A 111 -14.65 -7.12 -1.51
C TRP A 111 -14.54 -5.76 -2.20
N VAL A 112 -14.06 -4.71 -1.52
CA VAL A 112 -13.79 -3.41 -2.15
C VAL A 112 -12.68 -3.50 -3.21
N CYS A 113 -11.60 -4.24 -2.94
CA CYS A 113 -10.54 -4.51 -3.90
C CYS A 113 -11.10 -5.06 -5.23
N ARG A 114 -11.95 -6.09 -5.15
CA ARG A 114 -12.58 -6.74 -6.31
C ARG A 114 -13.43 -5.78 -7.16
N HIS A 115 -14.15 -4.86 -6.54
CA HIS A 115 -15.16 -4.08 -7.24
C HIS A 115 -14.65 -2.73 -7.76
N TRP A 116 -13.62 -2.14 -7.13
CA TRP A 116 -13.16 -0.80 -7.50
C TRP A 116 -11.67 -0.69 -7.84
N VAL A 117 -10.80 -1.59 -7.37
CA VAL A 117 -9.34 -1.35 -7.39
C VAL A 117 -8.58 -2.34 -8.26
N ALA A 118 -8.69 -3.63 -7.97
CA ALA A 118 -7.99 -4.70 -8.68
C ALA A 118 -8.95 -5.86 -9.00
N PRO A 119 -9.88 -5.66 -9.96
CA PRO A 119 -10.94 -6.63 -10.27
C PRO A 119 -10.44 -7.95 -10.83
N GLU A 120 -9.18 -8.06 -11.24
CA GLU A 120 -8.56 -9.28 -11.77
C GLU A 120 -7.70 -10.03 -10.73
N ALA A 121 -7.51 -9.48 -9.53
CA ALA A 121 -6.70 -10.11 -8.50
C ALA A 121 -7.30 -11.45 -8.03
N GLN A 122 -6.48 -12.44 -7.67
CA GLN A 122 -6.94 -13.53 -6.82
C GLN A 122 -6.96 -13.02 -5.37
N LEU A 123 -8.06 -13.25 -4.64
CA LEU A 123 -8.22 -12.70 -3.28
C LEU A 123 -8.61 -13.80 -2.31
N LEU A 124 -7.91 -13.91 -1.18
CA LEU A 124 -8.24 -14.84 -0.11
C LEU A 124 -8.40 -14.10 1.22
N CYS A 125 -9.51 -14.37 1.91
CA CYS A 125 -9.74 -13.89 3.27
C CYS A 125 -9.14 -14.88 4.25
N LEU A 126 -8.04 -14.53 4.91
CA LEU A 126 -7.43 -15.38 5.94
C LEU A 126 -6.70 -14.53 6.98
N ASP A 127 -6.58 -15.11 8.17
CA ASP A 127 -5.76 -14.59 9.25
C ASP A 127 -4.31 -15.04 9.07
N ALA A 128 -3.39 -14.07 9.05
CA ALA A 128 -1.96 -14.33 8.87
C ALA A 128 -1.38 -15.28 9.93
N ALA A 129 -1.97 -15.33 11.12
CA ALA A 129 -1.55 -16.20 12.22
C ALA A 129 -1.98 -17.67 12.06
N GLN A 130 -2.75 -18.00 11.01
CA GLN A 130 -3.25 -19.34 10.75
C GLN A 130 -2.54 -19.99 9.55
N SER A 131 -2.81 -21.27 9.30
CA SER A 131 -2.27 -21.98 8.14
C SER A 131 -2.87 -21.46 6.83
N TRP A 132 -2.02 -21.19 5.85
CA TRP A 132 -2.47 -20.62 4.57
C TRP A 132 -2.77 -21.73 3.55
N PRO A 133 -3.95 -21.72 2.91
CA PRO A 133 -4.32 -22.70 1.88
C PRO A 133 -3.69 -22.34 0.52
N ILE A 134 -2.39 -22.09 0.49
CA ILE A 134 -1.65 -21.59 -0.68
C ILE A 134 -0.48 -22.55 -0.95
N ALA A 135 -0.49 -23.17 -2.12
CA ALA A 135 0.54 -24.12 -2.54
C ALA A 135 1.51 -23.53 -3.55
N GLU A 136 1.13 -22.42 -4.16
CA GLU A 136 1.87 -21.71 -5.19
C GLU A 136 3.18 -21.11 -4.66
N ARG A 137 4.05 -20.75 -5.61
CA ARG A 137 5.29 -20.02 -5.36
C ARG A 137 5.27 -18.74 -6.18
N PHE A 138 5.80 -17.67 -5.61
CA PHE A 138 5.71 -16.33 -6.17
C PHE A 138 7.10 -15.75 -6.42
N ASP A 139 7.21 -14.98 -7.51
CA ASP A 139 8.43 -14.25 -7.85
C ASP A 139 8.59 -13.00 -6.96
N LEU A 140 7.47 -12.46 -6.48
CA LEU A 140 7.39 -11.35 -5.54
C LEU A 140 6.43 -11.73 -4.40
N VAL A 141 6.90 -11.67 -3.17
CA VAL A 141 6.07 -11.76 -1.96
C VAL A 141 6.19 -10.42 -1.25
N ALA A 142 5.07 -9.83 -0.85
CA ALA A 142 5.05 -8.48 -0.28
C ALA A 142 4.16 -8.39 0.96
N CYS A 143 4.48 -7.43 1.83
CA CYS A 143 3.63 -6.99 2.94
C CYS A 143 3.93 -5.51 3.21
N HIS A 144 3.06 -4.61 2.77
CA HIS A 144 3.26 -3.17 2.91
C HIS A 144 2.35 -2.59 3.98
N ASP A 145 2.91 -1.79 4.89
CA ASP A 145 2.14 -0.99 5.86
C ASP A 145 1.18 -1.85 6.72
N ALA A 146 1.67 -3.04 7.09
CA ALA A 146 0.87 -4.00 7.83
C ALA A 146 1.69 -4.92 8.75
N PHE A 147 2.94 -5.23 8.42
CA PHE A 147 3.73 -6.22 9.17
C PHE A 147 3.90 -5.88 10.66
N TYR A 148 3.88 -4.59 11.01
CA TYR A 148 3.92 -4.13 12.41
C TYR A 148 2.63 -4.44 13.18
N PHE A 149 1.48 -4.70 12.53
CA PHE A 149 0.26 -5.17 13.21
C PHE A 149 0.23 -6.69 13.42
N LEU A 150 1.06 -7.44 12.69
CA LEU A 150 0.96 -8.89 12.61
C LEU A 150 1.74 -9.59 13.73
N GLU A 151 1.14 -10.65 14.27
CA GLU A 151 1.77 -11.59 15.20
C GLU A 151 1.26 -13.01 14.95
N PRO A 152 2.08 -14.07 15.14
CA PRO A 152 3.48 -14.03 15.57
C PRO A 152 4.45 -13.78 14.40
N LYS A 153 5.24 -12.69 14.45
CA LYS A 153 6.13 -12.26 13.35
C LYS A 153 7.08 -13.34 12.82
N PRO A 154 7.77 -14.16 13.66
CA PRO A 154 8.69 -15.17 13.16
C PRO A 154 8.01 -16.25 12.32
N GLN A 155 6.80 -16.67 12.71
CA GLN A 155 6.04 -17.68 11.97
C GLN A 155 5.52 -17.11 10.65
N ILE A 156 4.91 -15.93 10.70
CA ILE A 156 4.40 -15.24 9.51
C ILE A 156 5.52 -15.00 8.49
N LEU A 157 6.72 -14.60 8.96
CA LEU A 157 7.89 -14.45 8.10
C LEU A 157 8.34 -15.79 7.50
N ALA A 158 8.30 -16.89 8.26
CA ALA A 158 8.61 -18.21 7.73
C ALA A 158 7.62 -18.62 6.62
N ASP A 159 6.33 -18.32 6.79
CA ASP A 159 5.29 -18.61 5.81
C ASP A 159 5.45 -17.74 4.54
N LEU A 160 5.75 -16.45 4.69
CA LEU A 160 6.09 -15.56 3.56
C LEU A 160 7.31 -16.08 2.78
N ARG A 161 8.36 -16.50 3.48
CA ARG A 161 9.56 -17.09 2.86
C ARG A 161 9.24 -18.40 2.15
N ALA A 162 8.37 -19.22 2.72
CA ALA A 162 7.96 -20.49 2.11
C ALA A 162 7.22 -20.28 0.78
N LEU A 163 6.54 -19.14 0.59
CA LEU A 163 5.88 -18.77 -0.67
C LEU A 163 6.85 -18.30 -1.76
N LEU A 164 8.11 -17.98 -1.45
CA LEU A 164 9.05 -17.48 -2.46
C LEU A 164 9.46 -18.57 -3.46
N ASP A 165 9.56 -18.19 -4.73
CA ASP A 165 10.33 -18.96 -5.69
C ASP A 165 11.79 -19.10 -5.19
N PRO A 166 12.33 -20.33 -5.09
CA PRO A 166 13.62 -20.58 -4.46
C PRO A 166 14.83 -20.10 -5.27
N GLY A 167 14.64 -19.80 -6.57
CA GLY A 167 15.72 -19.36 -7.45
C GLY A 167 15.73 -17.85 -7.71
N ARG A 168 14.55 -17.20 -7.69
CA ARG A 168 14.43 -15.79 -8.08
C ARG A 168 13.45 -14.96 -7.25
N GLY A 169 12.84 -15.53 -6.21
CA GLY A 169 11.89 -14.84 -5.36
C GLY A 169 12.50 -13.62 -4.66
N LEU A 170 11.70 -12.56 -4.56
CA LEU A 170 11.99 -11.37 -3.77
C LEU A 170 10.89 -11.21 -2.71
N LEU A 171 11.29 -11.07 -1.44
CA LEU A 171 10.41 -10.65 -0.35
C LEU A 171 10.62 -9.16 -0.09
N ALA A 172 9.54 -8.39 -0.10
CA ALA A 172 9.54 -6.96 0.20
C ALA A 172 8.57 -6.64 1.34
N ILE A 173 9.08 -6.17 2.48
CA ILE A 173 8.26 -5.67 3.58
C ILE A 173 8.49 -4.17 3.69
N GLY A 174 7.45 -3.39 3.44
CA GLY A 174 7.51 -1.93 3.48
C GLY A 174 6.76 -1.33 4.65
N HIS A 175 7.20 -0.15 5.10
CA HIS A 175 6.53 0.64 6.12
C HIS A 175 6.24 -0.13 7.42
N VAL A 176 7.30 -0.56 8.10
CA VAL A 176 7.23 -1.14 9.44
C VAL A 176 7.51 -0.03 10.45
N HIS A 177 6.54 0.28 11.31
CA HIS A 177 6.72 1.26 12.37
C HIS A 177 7.90 0.88 13.28
N ASN A 178 8.75 1.86 13.55
CA ASN A 178 9.83 1.75 14.53
C ASN A 178 9.28 1.95 15.94
N SER A 179 9.47 0.97 16.82
CA SER A 179 9.03 1.07 18.22
C SER A 179 9.77 2.15 19.02
N GLU A 180 10.93 2.59 18.53
CA GLU A 180 11.73 3.67 19.14
C GLU A 180 11.29 5.07 18.68
N TRP A 181 10.26 5.15 17.83
CA TRP A 181 9.66 6.39 17.36
C TRP A 181 8.20 6.51 17.82
N ASP A 182 7.77 7.73 18.14
CA ASP A 182 6.39 7.99 18.58
C ASP A 182 5.43 7.90 17.39
N ASN A 183 4.59 6.87 17.36
CA ASN A 183 3.72 6.52 16.24
C ASN A 183 2.25 6.56 16.67
N LEU A 184 1.40 7.25 15.90
CA LEU A 184 -0.04 7.37 16.17
C LEU A 184 -0.78 6.04 16.13
N SER A 185 -0.24 5.04 15.44
CA SER A 185 -0.79 3.67 15.35
C SER A 185 0.33 2.64 15.35
N ALA A 186 1.09 2.60 16.44
CA ALA A 186 2.31 1.79 16.55
C ALA A 186 2.10 0.27 16.34
N GLY A 187 0.90 -0.27 16.57
CA GLY A 187 0.67 -1.71 16.47
C GLY A 187 1.59 -2.51 17.41
N ALA A 188 2.08 -3.64 16.93
CA ALA A 188 3.20 -4.40 17.51
C ALA A 188 4.53 -4.04 16.82
N ALA A 189 4.84 -2.73 16.76
CA ALA A 189 6.10 -2.22 16.23
C ALA A 189 7.32 -2.85 16.90
N ILE A 190 8.43 -2.87 16.16
CA ILE A 190 9.72 -3.41 16.61
C ILE A 190 10.85 -2.40 16.32
N PRO A 191 11.99 -2.47 17.03
CA PRO A 191 13.13 -1.61 16.72
C PRO A 191 13.84 -2.09 15.44
N ALA A 192 14.57 -1.20 14.78
CA ALA A 192 15.31 -1.54 13.55
C ALA A 192 16.32 -2.68 13.76
N ALA A 193 16.89 -2.81 14.96
CA ALA A 193 17.80 -3.89 15.31
C ALA A 193 17.12 -5.27 15.32
N GLU A 194 15.88 -5.35 15.79
CA GLU A 194 15.09 -6.58 15.77
C GLU A 194 14.66 -6.93 14.34
N MET A 195 14.30 -5.92 13.54
CA MET A 195 14.05 -6.11 12.11
C MET A 195 15.28 -6.70 11.41
N ALA A 196 16.48 -6.17 11.64
CA ALA A 196 17.71 -6.73 11.06
C ALA A 196 18.00 -8.16 11.55
N ALA A 197 17.63 -8.51 12.78
CA ALA A 197 17.75 -9.88 13.29
C ALA A 197 16.78 -10.85 12.60
N LEU A 198 15.56 -10.40 12.27
CA LEU A 198 14.60 -11.17 11.48
C LEU A 198 15.06 -11.35 10.02
N PHE A 199 15.81 -10.39 9.48
CA PHE A 199 16.26 -10.32 8.08
C PHE A 199 17.80 -10.25 7.98
N PRO A 200 18.55 -11.29 8.38
CA PRO A 200 20.01 -11.23 8.48
C PRO A 200 20.72 -11.05 7.13
N GLN A 201 20.03 -11.33 6.02
CA GLN A 201 20.53 -11.12 4.65
C GLN A 201 19.77 -10.01 3.91
N GLY A 202 18.90 -9.29 4.61
CA GLY A 202 18.06 -8.26 4.01
C GLY A 202 18.79 -6.92 3.87
N LEU A 203 18.36 -6.13 2.89
CA LEU A 203 18.72 -4.71 2.79
C LEU A 203 17.62 -3.89 3.43
N LEU A 204 17.97 -3.13 4.47
CA LEU A 204 17.04 -2.24 5.15
C LEU A 204 17.08 -0.84 4.54
N TYR A 205 15.94 -0.16 4.57
CA TYR A 205 15.75 1.19 4.05
C TYR A 205 14.97 2.04 5.05
N ASP A 206 15.29 3.33 5.10
CA ASP A 206 14.41 4.34 5.67
C ASP A 206 13.26 4.61 4.69
N ASP A 207 12.02 4.59 5.15
CA ASP A 207 10.84 4.87 4.31
C ASP A 207 10.87 6.29 3.70
N ALA A 208 11.42 7.27 4.43
CA ALA A 208 11.60 8.63 3.93
C ALA A 208 12.66 8.70 2.81
N GLU A 209 13.69 7.85 2.87
CA GLU A 209 14.69 7.72 1.82
C GLU A 209 14.10 7.10 0.55
N LEU A 210 13.27 6.07 0.68
CA LEU A 210 12.53 5.46 -0.44
C LEU A 210 11.59 6.47 -1.13
N THR A 211 10.80 7.19 -0.32
CA THR A 211 9.89 8.23 -0.82
C THR A 211 10.65 9.32 -1.58
N ARG A 212 11.76 9.80 -1.01
CA ARG A 212 12.62 10.82 -1.64
C ARG A 212 13.25 10.29 -2.93
N ALA A 213 13.71 9.04 -2.94
CA ALA A 213 14.31 8.43 -4.11
C ALA A 213 13.34 8.36 -5.29
N LEU A 214 12.08 8.04 -5.02
CA LEU A 214 11.00 8.06 -6.01
C LEU A 214 10.75 9.46 -6.57
N ALA A 215 10.61 10.45 -5.68
CA ALA A 215 10.36 11.84 -6.04
C ALA A 215 11.50 12.44 -6.88
N GLU A 216 12.74 12.07 -6.59
CA GLU A 216 13.95 12.57 -7.24
C GLU A 216 14.44 11.70 -8.41
N ASN A 217 13.72 10.63 -8.78
CA ASN A 217 14.10 9.71 -9.85
C ASN A 217 15.53 9.14 -9.68
N ARG A 218 15.83 8.68 -8.48
CA ARG A 218 17.17 8.17 -8.13
C ARG A 218 17.12 6.79 -7.52
N MET A 219 18.30 6.22 -7.34
CA MET A 219 18.49 4.97 -6.62
C MET A 219 18.32 5.22 -5.12
N PRO A 220 17.46 4.47 -4.41
CA PRO A 220 17.38 4.53 -2.96
C PRO A 220 18.62 3.92 -2.34
N ARG A 221 19.02 4.43 -1.18
CA ARG A 221 20.21 3.95 -0.46
C ARG A 221 19.78 3.09 0.73
N PRO A 222 20.22 1.83 0.81
CA PRO A 222 20.01 1.04 2.02
C PRO A 222 20.82 1.65 3.17
N ALA A 223 20.35 1.40 4.39
CA ALA A 223 20.98 1.87 5.62
C ALA A 223 21.15 0.71 6.61
N PRO A 224 22.25 0.69 7.40
CA PRO A 224 22.36 -0.27 8.50
C PRO A 224 21.32 0.06 9.59
N ALA A 225 20.89 -0.94 10.35
CA ALA A 225 19.90 -0.78 11.42
C ALA A 225 20.29 0.30 12.45
N SER A 226 21.58 0.47 12.74
CA SER A 226 22.07 1.52 13.65
C SER A 226 21.77 2.94 13.16
N SER A 227 21.64 3.16 11.85
CA SER A 227 21.27 4.44 11.26
C SER A 227 19.76 4.65 11.17
N LEU A 228 18.95 3.61 11.44
CA LEU A 228 17.49 3.64 11.34
C LEU A 228 16.80 3.84 12.69
N GLN A 229 17.55 3.98 13.80
CA GLN A 229 16.99 4.22 15.14
C GLN A 229 16.09 5.45 15.21
N GLN A 230 16.36 6.47 14.38
CA GLN A 230 15.58 7.72 14.30
C GLN A 230 14.61 7.76 13.11
N ALA A 231 14.48 6.67 12.34
CA ALA A 231 13.47 6.58 11.30
C ALA A 231 12.12 6.29 11.94
N GLU A 232 11.05 6.93 11.46
CA GLU A 232 9.68 6.61 11.91
C GLU A 232 9.28 5.20 11.52
N ALA A 233 9.61 4.83 10.29
CA ALA A 233 9.34 3.54 9.72
C ALA A 233 10.50 3.12 8.82
N PHE A 234 10.64 1.83 8.65
CA PHE A 234 11.65 1.23 7.78
C PHE A 234 11.05 0.12 6.93
N ALA A 235 11.78 -0.21 5.88
CA ALA A 235 11.46 -1.29 4.97
C ALA A 235 12.64 -2.26 4.85
N VAL A 236 12.38 -3.47 4.35
CA VAL A 236 13.40 -4.45 4.04
C VAL A 236 13.06 -5.19 2.74
N VAL A 237 14.10 -5.58 2.01
CA VAL A 237 14.02 -6.60 0.96
C VAL A 237 15.00 -7.73 1.22
N GLU A 238 14.62 -8.95 0.89
CA GLU A 238 15.48 -10.11 0.91
C GLU A 238 15.07 -11.15 -0.14
N GLY A 239 15.87 -12.21 -0.29
CA GLY A 239 15.53 -13.36 -1.12
C GLY A 239 16.56 -13.65 -2.21
N PRO A 240 16.47 -14.81 -2.87
CA PRO A 240 17.41 -15.24 -3.89
C PRO A 240 17.42 -14.33 -5.14
N GLY A 241 16.32 -13.62 -5.42
CA GLY A 241 16.22 -12.64 -6.50
C GLY A 241 16.80 -11.27 -6.17
N LEU A 242 17.29 -11.06 -4.94
CA LEU A 242 17.81 -9.78 -4.49
C LEU A 242 19.07 -9.42 -5.29
N HIS A 243 19.04 -8.23 -5.88
CA HIS A 243 20.15 -7.63 -6.60
C HIS A 243 20.33 -6.18 -6.14
N PRO A 244 21.47 -5.54 -6.44
CA PRO A 244 21.69 -4.14 -6.10
C PRO A 244 20.55 -3.25 -6.56
N ALA A 245 20.15 -2.31 -5.70
CA ALA A 245 19.07 -1.38 -6.01
C ALA A 245 19.30 -0.64 -7.33
N GLN A 246 18.22 -0.37 -8.04
CA GLN A 246 18.20 0.38 -9.29
C GLN A 246 17.50 1.74 -9.09
N PRO A 247 17.73 2.72 -9.98
CA PRO A 247 16.99 3.97 -9.96
C PRO A 247 15.48 3.77 -10.15
N VAL A 248 14.66 4.49 -9.38
CA VAL A 248 13.19 4.46 -9.47
C VAL A 248 12.71 5.36 -10.62
N ARG A 249 12.68 4.78 -11.82
CA ARG A 249 12.42 5.48 -13.09
C ARG A 249 10.94 5.70 -13.40
N GLY A 250 10.03 5.09 -12.66
CA GLY A 250 8.59 5.18 -12.90
C GLY A 250 7.99 3.92 -13.53
N LEU A 251 8.64 2.77 -13.40
CA LEU A 251 8.04 1.50 -13.85
C LEU A 251 6.78 1.16 -13.04
N LEU A 252 6.86 1.25 -11.70
CA LEU A 252 5.75 1.14 -10.77
C LEU A 252 5.37 2.49 -10.17
N ALA A 253 6.37 3.33 -9.92
CA ALA A 253 6.23 4.64 -9.30
C ALA A 253 5.41 5.64 -10.13
N LEU A 254 5.26 5.41 -11.44
CA LEU A 254 4.38 6.17 -12.31
C LEU A 254 3.31 5.26 -12.92
N PRO A 255 2.12 5.80 -13.21
CA PRO A 255 1.14 5.14 -14.07
C PRO A 255 1.72 4.80 -15.45
N PRO A 256 1.12 3.85 -16.20
CA PRO A 256 1.44 3.64 -17.61
C PRO A 256 1.28 4.93 -18.43
N ALA A 257 2.11 5.09 -19.46
CA ALA A 257 2.03 6.23 -20.37
C ALA A 257 0.61 6.36 -20.97
N GLY A 258 0.12 7.60 -21.07
CA GLY A 258 -1.25 7.88 -21.52
C GLY A 258 -2.34 7.65 -20.48
N ALA A 259 -2.00 7.29 -19.23
CA ALA A 259 -3.00 7.18 -18.16
C ALA A 259 -3.71 8.53 -17.92
N SER A 260 -5.01 8.46 -17.62
CA SER A 260 -5.77 9.63 -17.18
C SER A 260 -5.37 9.97 -15.75
N LEU A 261 -4.97 11.22 -15.54
CA LEU A 261 -4.60 11.77 -14.25
C LEU A 261 -5.64 12.77 -13.79
N ARG A 262 -5.81 12.86 -12.47
CA ARG A 262 -6.59 13.90 -11.81
C ARG A 262 -5.70 14.71 -10.89
N ARG A 263 -6.02 15.97 -10.68
CA ARG A 263 -5.41 16.72 -9.56
C ARG A 263 -5.62 15.94 -8.27
N ASN A 264 -4.57 15.84 -7.45
CA ASN A 264 -4.63 15.18 -6.16
C ASN A 264 -5.87 15.67 -5.39
N PRO A 265 -6.80 14.78 -4.99
CA PRO A 265 -8.02 15.17 -4.29
C PRO A 265 -7.81 15.85 -2.93
N LEU A 266 -6.56 15.86 -2.43
CA LEU A 266 -6.18 16.67 -1.29
C LEU A 266 -6.14 18.17 -1.60
N TYR A 267 -6.09 18.58 -2.87
CA TYR A 267 -6.22 20.00 -3.23
C TYR A 267 -7.68 20.43 -3.30
N GLY A 268 -8.02 21.44 -2.51
CA GLY A 268 -9.31 22.12 -2.57
C GLY A 268 -9.49 22.95 -3.85
N PRO A 269 -10.67 23.57 -4.03
CA PRO A 269 -10.98 24.39 -5.21
C PRO A 269 -10.05 25.59 -5.43
N ASP A 270 -9.39 26.07 -4.38
CA ASP A 270 -8.41 27.16 -4.41
C ASP A 270 -6.97 26.68 -4.69
N GLY A 271 -6.79 25.38 -4.91
CA GLY A 271 -5.50 24.75 -5.16
C GLY A 271 -4.65 24.55 -3.90
N ARG A 272 -5.16 24.78 -2.69
CA ARG A 272 -4.45 24.53 -1.43
C ARG A 272 -4.79 23.15 -0.87
N ILE A 273 -3.87 22.57 -0.10
CA ILE A 273 -4.14 21.29 0.57
C ILE A 273 -5.27 21.48 1.61
N ALA A 274 -6.28 20.63 1.50
CA ALA A 274 -7.35 20.43 2.45
C ALA A 274 -7.27 18.99 2.97
N TRP A 275 -6.58 18.80 4.10
CA TRP A 275 -6.45 17.49 4.74
C TRP A 275 -7.83 16.95 5.12
N PRO A 276 -8.12 15.65 4.91
CA PRO A 276 -9.40 15.05 5.28
C PRO A 276 -9.62 15.08 6.80
N SER A 277 -8.53 15.09 7.58
CA SER A 277 -8.54 15.34 9.02
C SER A 277 -7.20 15.93 9.48
N GLU A 278 -7.19 16.54 10.67
CA GLU A 278 -5.95 17.00 11.32
C GLU A 278 -4.97 15.84 11.54
N ARG A 279 -5.48 14.69 11.99
CA ARG A 279 -4.69 13.45 12.15
C ARG A 279 -3.98 13.08 10.85
N TYR A 280 -4.72 13.03 9.74
CA TYR A 280 -4.14 12.68 8.44
C TYR A 280 -3.02 13.66 8.04
N GLY A 281 -3.24 14.97 8.25
CA GLY A 281 -2.25 15.99 7.97
C GLY A 281 -0.99 15.86 8.82
N HIS A 282 -1.11 15.50 10.09
CA HIS A 282 0.04 15.24 10.97
C HIS A 282 0.81 13.98 10.57
N GLU A 283 0.11 12.93 10.16
CA GLU A 283 0.70 11.64 9.80
C GLU A 283 1.44 11.69 8.45
N TYR A 284 0.81 12.20 7.39
CA TYR A 284 1.37 12.12 6.04
C TYR A 284 1.96 13.45 5.53
N GLY A 285 1.52 14.58 6.09
CA GLY A 285 1.93 15.91 5.64
C GLY A 285 3.44 16.18 5.69
N PRO A 286 4.18 15.82 6.77
CA PRO A 286 5.61 16.10 6.88
C PRO A 286 6.49 15.46 5.79
N ARG A 287 5.98 14.41 5.12
CA ARG A 287 6.71 13.69 4.05
C ARG A 287 6.02 13.76 2.69
N ALA A 288 4.99 14.60 2.54
CA ALA A 288 4.33 14.81 1.27
C ALA A 288 5.33 15.23 0.18
N THR A 289 5.23 14.63 -1.00
CA THR A 289 6.11 14.91 -2.15
C THR A 289 5.57 16.01 -3.06
N TYR A 290 4.34 16.45 -2.81
CA TYR A 290 3.62 17.50 -3.52
C TYR A 290 3.69 18.84 -2.76
N PRO A 291 3.68 19.99 -3.47
CA PRO A 291 3.72 21.32 -2.87
C PRO A 291 2.44 21.64 -2.08
N SER A 292 2.53 22.62 -1.17
CA SER A 292 1.39 23.07 -0.35
C SER A 292 0.26 23.74 -1.12
N SER A 293 0.53 24.18 -2.36
CA SER A 293 -0.49 24.57 -3.32
C SER A 293 -0.11 24.13 -4.74
N SER A 294 -1.10 23.79 -5.55
CA SER A 294 -0.90 23.38 -6.94
C SER A 294 -1.81 24.14 -7.90
N GLY A 295 -1.22 24.57 -9.01
CA GLY A 295 -1.93 25.10 -10.17
C GLY A 295 -2.18 24.05 -11.24
N ALA A 296 -1.97 22.77 -10.92
CA ALA A 296 -2.19 21.68 -11.86
C ALA A 296 -3.66 21.63 -12.31
N PRO A 297 -3.93 21.27 -13.59
CA PRO A 297 -5.29 21.15 -14.09
C PRO A 297 -6.04 20.02 -13.37
N ASP A 298 -7.36 20.12 -13.32
CA ASP A 298 -8.23 19.11 -12.67
C ASP A 298 -8.05 17.71 -13.28
N CYS A 299 -7.80 17.65 -14.59
CA CYS A 299 -7.55 16.43 -15.34
C CYS A 299 -6.38 16.63 -16.30
N ALA A 300 -5.58 15.59 -16.51
CA ALA A 300 -4.48 15.58 -17.47
C ALA A 300 -4.26 14.16 -18.01
N THR A 301 -3.46 14.02 -19.06
CA THR A 301 -2.96 12.71 -19.53
C THR A 301 -1.50 12.60 -19.16
N LEU A 302 -1.05 11.42 -18.72
CA LEU A 302 0.36 11.20 -18.43
C LEU A 302 1.21 11.28 -19.70
N ASP A 303 1.95 12.37 -19.86
CA ASP A 303 2.93 12.62 -20.92
C ASP A 303 4.20 13.31 -20.38
N ALA A 304 5.10 13.73 -21.28
CA ALA A 304 6.35 14.37 -20.92
C ALA A 304 6.20 15.70 -20.15
N THR A 305 5.06 16.38 -20.29
CA THR A 305 4.78 17.66 -19.62
C THR A 305 4.20 17.48 -18.22
N THR A 306 3.50 16.36 -17.97
CA THR A 306 2.83 16.08 -16.69
C THR A 306 3.60 15.09 -15.80
N ILE A 307 4.64 14.44 -16.33
CA ILE A 307 5.37 13.36 -15.64
C ILE A 307 5.91 13.77 -14.27
N GLU A 308 6.43 15.00 -14.14
CA GLU A 308 6.98 15.50 -12.89
C GLU A 308 5.89 15.80 -11.84
N ALA A 309 4.74 16.32 -12.28
CA ALA A 309 3.57 16.49 -11.40
C ALA A 309 2.99 15.14 -10.96
N ALA A 310 3.00 14.13 -11.84
CA ALA A 310 2.61 12.76 -11.49
C ALA A 310 3.57 12.12 -10.49
N ARG A 311 4.89 12.32 -10.67
CA ARG A 311 5.93 11.80 -9.78
C ARG A 311 5.82 12.35 -8.36
N ARG A 312 5.57 13.65 -8.25
CA ARG A 312 5.34 14.34 -6.96
C ARG A 312 3.95 14.13 -6.38
N ARG A 313 3.06 13.42 -7.07
CA ARG A 313 1.66 13.22 -6.67
C ARG A 313 0.85 14.52 -6.55
N GLU A 314 1.20 15.53 -7.35
CA GLU A 314 0.31 16.66 -7.63
C GLU A 314 -0.84 16.24 -8.54
N LEU A 315 -0.51 15.37 -9.50
CA LEU A 315 -1.43 14.64 -10.34
C LEU A 315 -1.37 13.17 -9.93
N VAL A 316 -2.53 12.52 -9.81
CA VAL A 316 -2.66 11.13 -9.39
C VAL A 316 -3.55 10.36 -10.36
N ASP A 317 -3.21 9.11 -10.57
CA ASP A 317 -4.07 8.16 -11.27
C ASP A 317 -4.93 7.45 -10.23
N LEU A 318 -6.24 7.59 -10.38
CA LEU A 318 -7.23 7.02 -9.46
C LEU A 318 -7.98 5.88 -10.16
N PRO A 319 -8.50 4.90 -9.42
CA PRO A 319 -9.43 3.93 -9.99
C PRO A 319 -10.61 4.64 -10.64
N GLU A 320 -11.15 4.06 -11.73
CA GLU A 320 -12.20 4.69 -12.55
C GLU A 320 -13.42 5.11 -11.73
N GLY A 321 -13.79 4.29 -10.73
CA GLY A 321 -14.89 4.55 -9.83
C GLY A 321 -14.52 5.27 -8.52
N TRP A 322 -13.41 6.00 -8.42
CA TRP A 322 -13.00 6.71 -7.18
C TRP A 322 -14.09 7.66 -6.64
#